data_AF-A0A6G1P9M6-F1
#
_entry.id   AF-A0A6G1P9M6-F1
#
_cell.length_a   1.000
_cell.length_b   1.000
_cell.length_c   1.000
_cell.angle_alpha   90.00
_cell.angle_beta   90.00
_cell.angle_gamma   90.00
#
_symmetry.space_group_name_H-M   'P 1'
#
loop_
_entity.id
_entity.type
_entity.pdbx_description
1 polymer ?
#
loop_
_entity_poly.entity_id
_entity_poly.type
_entity_poly.pdbx_seq_one_letter_code
_entity_poly.pdbx_strand_id
1 'polypeptide(L)'
;MENWGLITYRETALLYNPAVSSNGDKEWVATVISHELAHMWFGNLVTMKWWNDLWLNEGFATYVSYLGAHYAEPTWNMRDLIVINEIIGVMAVDALASSHPLSSKEVDVLKPEHISELFDSITYSKGAAVLRMLSEFITETVFSKGLHTYLEEFKYNNTVYTDLWKHLQMAVNNTDIKLPRPLEVIMNRWILQMGFPVVTIDTQTGKITQKHFLLDPDSPVDRPSEFNYEWFVPISWSKTGGAEQQHWLLEKEDMNKDMILGTNESLVANINMKGFYRVNYDSENWERLLAKLSSKHEDIPVINRAQIIDDAFNLARAKMVNTTLALRTTKYLHKEVDYMPWNTATRNLDYFFLMFDRSEVYGPMQAYIKKQVTPLFDHFEVLTLNWTKIPEKHTDQYNQVNAISLACSTGVKACNALTTGWFEEWRQNPANNTISPNLKSTVYCSAIAAGGRREWDFAWSMYKNATIASEAQKLMYALSCTKEPWLLNRSVALT
;
A
#
# COMPACT_ATOMS: atom_id res chain seq x y z
N MET A 1 16.41 5.16 -13.46
CA MET A 1 16.98 6.42 -13.96
C MET A 1 16.74 6.50 -15.45
N GLU A 2 15.92 7.49 -15.77
CA GLU A 2 15.11 7.66 -16.96
C GLU A 2 15.84 8.41 -18.08
N ASN A 3 17.18 8.26 -18.20
CA ASN A 3 17.92 9.02 -19.21
C ASN A 3 17.30 8.80 -20.60
N TRP A 4 17.02 9.90 -21.30
CA TRP A 4 16.16 9.86 -22.48
C TRP A 4 16.79 9.04 -23.61
N GLY A 5 16.17 7.89 -23.93
CA GLY A 5 16.67 6.95 -24.93
C GLY A 5 17.73 5.95 -24.41
N LEU A 6 18.15 6.04 -23.15
CA LEU A 6 19.08 5.11 -22.51
C LEU A 6 18.77 4.95 -21.01
N ILE A 7 17.65 4.29 -20.71
CA ILE A 7 17.24 4.04 -19.33
C ILE A 7 18.22 3.07 -18.67
N THR A 8 18.66 3.41 -17.46
CA THR A 8 19.57 2.56 -16.67
C THR A 8 18.85 1.97 -15.47
N TYR A 9 19.07 0.68 -15.24
CA TYR A 9 18.44 -0.10 -14.18
C TYR A 9 19.51 -0.81 -13.34
N ARG A 10 19.21 -1.05 -12.07
CA ARG A 10 19.89 -2.12 -11.31
C ARG A 10 19.45 -3.46 -11.88
N GLU A 11 20.29 -4.49 -11.79
CA GLU A 11 19.96 -5.83 -12.33
C GLU A 11 18.63 -6.37 -11.78
N THR A 12 18.37 -6.18 -10.48
CA THR A 12 17.13 -6.61 -9.81
C THR A 12 15.87 -5.87 -10.27
N ALA A 13 16.01 -4.75 -10.99
CA ALA A 13 14.90 -3.94 -11.49
C ALA A 13 14.65 -4.15 -12.99
N LEU A 14 15.38 -5.05 -13.66
CA LEU A 14 15.24 -5.32 -15.09
C LEU A 14 15.29 -6.82 -15.43
N LEU A 15 16.19 -7.57 -14.80
CA LEU A 15 16.39 -8.98 -15.11
C LEU A 15 15.45 -9.86 -14.27
N TYR A 16 14.73 -10.75 -14.94
CA TYR A 16 13.83 -11.72 -14.31
C TYR A 16 14.19 -13.14 -14.76
N ASN A 17 14.32 -14.06 -13.79
CA ASN A 17 14.52 -15.48 -14.06
C ASN A 17 13.39 -16.30 -13.41
N PRO A 18 12.50 -16.95 -14.20
CA PRO A 18 11.33 -17.67 -13.66
C PRO A 18 11.68 -18.83 -12.73
N ALA A 19 12.92 -19.34 -12.75
CA ALA A 19 13.35 -20.42 -11.88
C ALA A 19 13.68 -19.97 -10.43
N VAL A 20 13.91 -18.67 -10.20
CA VAL A 20 14.39 -18.16 -8.89
C VAL A 20 13.78 -16.83 -8.45
N SER A 21 13.31 -16.02 -9.40
CA SER A 21 12.61 -14.76 -9.15
C SER A 21 11.16 -15.04 -8.77
N SER A 22 10.70 -14.40 -7.70
CA SER A 22 9.33 -14.49 -7.21
C SER A 22 8.35 -13.67 -8.05
N ASN A 23 7.07 -13.86 -7.80
CA ASN A 23 5.99 -13.06 -8.32
C ASN A 23 6.14 -11.57 -7.98
N GLY A 24 6.62 -11.27 -6.76
CA GLY A 24 6.93 -9.90 -6.36
C GLY A 24 8.11 -9.31 -7.11
N ASP A 25 9.13 -10.11 -7.42
CA ASP A 25 10.23 -9.67 -8.29
C ASP A 25 9.73 -9.37 -9.72
N LYS A 26 8.79 -10.19 -10.23
CA LYS A 26 8.17 -9.97 -11.55
C LYS A 26 7.34 -8.69 -11.59
N GLU A 27 6.53 -8.45 -10.55
CA GLU A 27 5.76 -7.21 -10.38
C GLU A 27 6.67 -6.00 -10.32
N TRP A 28 7.72 -6.06 -9.49
CA TRP A 28 8.70 -4.99 -9.35
C TRP A 28 9.34 -4.61 -10.70
N VAL A 29 9.80 -5.60 -11.47
CA VAL A 29 10.38 -5.34 -12.81
C VAL A 29 9.35 -4.68 -13.74
N ALA A 30 8.12 -5.18 -13.80
CA ALA A 30 7.08 -4.62 -14.67
C ALA A 30 6.75 -3.17 -14.29
N THR A 31 6.58 -2.89 -13.00
CA THR A 31 6.26 -1.56 -12.48
C THR A 31 7.41 -0.58 -12.71
N VAL A 32 8.67 -0.97 -12.44
CA VAL A 32 9.83 -0.09 -12.65
C VAL A 32 10.05 0.22 -14.14
N ILE A 33 9.93 -0.78 -15.03
CA ILE A 33 9.98 -0.52 -16.48
C ILE A 33 8.87 0.47 -16.88
N SER A 34 7.65 0.27 -16.37
CA SER A 34 6.54 1.17 -16.68
C SER A 34 6.75 2.59 -16.13
N HIS A 35 7.33 2.74 -14.93
CA HIS A 35 7.67 4.02 -14.31
C HIS A 35 8.69 4.78 -15.17
N GLU A 36 9.78 4.12 -15.52
CA GLU A 36 10.87 4.74 -16.27
C GLU A 36 10.48 5.06 -17.73
N LEU A 37 9.61 4.23 -18.33
CA LEU A 37 9.03 4.53 -19.66
C LEU A 37 8.05 5.70 -19.60
N ALA A 38 7.31 5.89 -18.50
CA ALA A 38 6.42 7.03 -18.34
C ALA A 38 7.19 8.36 -18.38
N HIS A 39 8.41 8.38 -17.83
CA HIS A 39 9.28 9.54 -17.85
C HIS A 39 9.72 9.98 -19.25
N MET A 40 9.66 9.11 -20.26
CA MET A 40 9.93 9.51 -21.64
C MET A 40 8.99 10.63 -22.12
N TRP A 41 7.82 10.77 -21.49
CA TRP A 41 6.90 11.88 -21.66
C TRP A 41 6.89 12.83 -20.46
N PHE A 42 6.65 12.31 -19.25
CA PHE A 42 6.52 13.11 -18.02
C PHE A 42 7.85 13.21 -17.28
N GLY A 43 8.63 14.22 -17.65
CA GLY A 43 9.95 14.49 -17.09
C GLY A 43 10.99 14.76 -18.16
N ASN A 44 10.98 13.97 -19.24
CA ASN A 44 11.91 14.17 -20.36
C ASN A 44 11.33 15.07 -21.46
N LEU A 45 10.17 14.73 -22.03
CA LEU A 45 9.56 15.53 -23.09
C LEU A 45 9.03 16.85 -22.54
N VAL A 46 8.37 16.82 -21.38
CA VAL A 46 7.97 18.00 -20.61
C VAL A 46 8.57 17.87 -19.23
N THR A 47 9.39 18.84 -18.82
CA THR A 47 10.15 18.79 -17.57
C THR A 47 9.59 19.82 -16.59
N MET A 48 9.52 19.51 -15.30
CA MET A 48 9.26 20.55 -14.29
C MET A 48 10.31 21.67 -14.40
N LYS A 49 9.91 22.91 -14.12
CA LYS A 49 10.78 24.08 -14.21
C LYS A 49 11.87 24.08 -13.14
N TRP A 50 11.54 23.61 -11.94
CA TRP A 50 12.46 23.52 -10.83
C TRP A 50 12.08 22.36 -9.89
N TRP A 51 13.05 21.94 -9.06
CA TRP A 51 12.94 20.75 -8.21
C TRP A 51 11.84 20.83 -7.15
N ASN A 52 11.37 22.02 -6.78
CA ASN A 52 10.24 22.18 -5.86
C ASN A 52 8.94 21.53 -6.38
N ASP A 53 8.86 21.26 -7.68
CA ASP A 53 7.77 20.56 -8.35
C ASP A 53 8.19 19.17 -8.87
N LEU A 54 9.22 18.54 -8.29
CA LEU A 54 9.69 17.20 -8.67
C LEU A 54 8.55 16.15 -8.70
N TRP A 55 7.55 16.30 -7.82
CA TRP A 55 6.36 15.45 -7.77
C TRP A 55 5.55 15.42 -9.07
N LEU A 56 5.62 16.46 -9.92
CA LEU A 56 4.98 16.48 -11.25
C LEU A 56 5.59 15.42 -12.18
N ASN A 57 6.86 15.11 -12.01
CA ASN A 57 7.52 14.03 -12.75
C ASN A 57 7.29 12.71 -12.01
N GLU A 58 7.76 12.62 -10.78
CA GLU A 58 7.88 11.35 -10.05
C GLU A 58 6.55 10.81 -9.58
N GLY A 59 5.70 11.66 -8.98
CA GLY A 59 4.34 11.25 -8.59
C GLY A 59 3.50 10.85 -9.80
N PHE A 60 3.72 11.49 -10.95
CA PHE A 60 3.05 11.14 -12.18
C PHE A 60 3.50 9.78 -12.71
N ALA A 61 4.82 9.58 -12.86
CA ALA A 61 5.39 8.31 -13.28
C ALA A 61 4.99 7.17 -12.35
N THR A 62 4.99 7.40 -11.03
CA THR A 62 4.52 6.41 -10.05
C THR A 62 3.05 6.05 -10.28
N TYR A 63 2.14 7.01 -10.45
CA TYR A 63 0.73 6.69 -10.73
C TYR A 63 0.55 5.88 -12.02
N VAL A 64 1.10 6.36 -13.14
CA VAL A 64 0.87 5.71 -14.43
C VAL A 64 1.68 4.42 -14.60
N SER A 65 2.70 4.17 -13.77
CA SER A 65 3.42 2.90 -13.73
C SER A 65 2.48 1.73 -13.45
N TYR A 66 1.51 1.91 -12.54
CA TYR A 66 0.49 0.90 -12.26
C TYR A 66 -0.49 0.71 -13.43
N LEU A 67 -0.77 1.76 -14.20
CA LEU A 67 -1.61 1.67 -15.40
C LEU A 67 -0.90 0.92 -16.53
N GLY A 68 0.37 1.23 -16.78
CA GLY A 68 1.18 0.56 -17.80
C GLY A 68 1.51 -0.88 -17.43
N ALA A 69 1.83 -1.16 -16.17
CA ALA A 69 1.98 -2.53 -15.67
C ALA A 69 0.67 -3.32 -15.77
N HIS A 70 -0.48 -2.71 -15.45
CA HIS A 70 -1.79 -3.34 -15.67
C HIS A 70 -2.06 -3.63 -17.16
N TYR A 71 -1.67 -2.72 -18.04
CA TYR A 71 -1.83 -2.94 -19.48
C TYR A 71 -0.99 -4.12 -19.98
N ALA A 72 0.26 -4.25 -19.49
CA ALA A 72 1.13 -5.37 -19.83
C ALA A 72 0.64 -6.70 -19.23
N GLU A 73 0.10 -6.66 -18.01
CA GLU A 73 -0.33 -7.84 -17.25
C GLU A 73 -1.77 -7.61 -16.69
N PRO A 74 -2.81 -7.73 -17.54
CA PRO A 74 -4.18 -7.33 -17.21
C PRO A 74 -4.84 -8.18 -16.12
N THR A 75 -4.31 -9.36 -15.84
CA THR A 75 -4.84 -10.28 -14.82
C THR A 75 -4.29 -10.01 -13.42
N TRP A 76 -3.35 -9.05 -13.25
CA TRP A 76 -2.68 -8.80 -11.98
C TRP A 76 -3.40 -7.84 -11.04
N ASN A 77 -4.41 -7.11 -11.54
CA ASN A 77 -5.10 -6.05 -10.80
C ASN A 77 -4.15 -4.96 -10.25
N MET A 78 -3.10 -4.61 -11.01
CA MET A 78 -2.14 -3.57 -10.62
C MET A 78 -2.79 -2.22 -10.25
N ARG A 79 -3.90 -1.85 -10.90
CA ARG A 79 -4.68 -0.64 -10.56
C ARG A 79 -5.13 -0.59 -9.09
N ASP A 80 -5.35 -1.74 -8.47
CA ASP A 80 -5.77 -1.84 -7.08
C ASP A 80 -4.56 -1.89 -6.13
N LEU A 81 -3.48 -2.55 -6.56
CA LEU A 81 -2.26 -2.74 -5.74
C LEU A 81 -1.57 -1.42 -5.37
N ILE A 82 -1.75 -0.35 -6.15
CA ILE A 82 -1.31 1.00 -5.79
C ILE A 82 -1.79 1.42 -4.38
N VAL A 83 -2.97 0.96 -3.95
CA VAL A 83 -3.53 1.31 -2.64
C VAL A 83 -2.66 0.79 -1.51
N ILE A 84 -2.23 -0.47 -1.56
CA ILE A 84 -1.42 -1.06 -0.50
C ILE A 84 0.06 -0.67 -0.62
N ASN A 85 0.56 -0.53 -1.85
CA ASN A 85 1.98 -0.30 -2.12
C ASN A 85 2.34 1.18 -1.92
N GLU A 86 1.51 2.11 -2.40
CA GLU A 86 1.78 3.55 -2.33
C GLU A 86 0.94 4.25 -1.26
N ILE A 87 -0.39 4.15 -1.34
CA ILE A 87 -1.32 5.03 -0.62
C ILE A 87 -1.26 4.78 0.90
N ILE A 88 -1.46 3.54 1.34
CA ILE A 88 -1.37 3.18 2.76
C ILE A 88 0.08 3.36 3.26
N GLY A 89 1.08 3.13 2.39
CA GLY A 89 2.49 3.44 2.61
C GLY A 89 2.70 4.85 3.12
N VAL A 90 2.40 5.81 2.25
CA VAL A 90 2.71 7.23 2.46
C VAL A 90 1.84 7.88 3.52
N MET A 91 0.61 7.41 3.74
CA MET A 91 -0.24 7.93 4.82
C MET A 91 0.41 7.78 6.21
N ALA A 92 1.34 6.84 6.41
CA ALA A 92 2.04 6.68 7.68
C ALA A 92 3.05 7.82 7.95
N VAL A 93 3.76 8.29 6.92
CA VAL A 93 4.74 9.38 7.04
C VAL A 93 4.07 10.75 6.94
N ASP A 94 3.02 10.86 6.12
CA ASP A 94 2.32 12.14 5.92
C ASP A 94 1.38 12.48 7.09
N ALA A 95 1.13 11.53 7.99
CA ALA A 95 0.45 11.76 9.27
C ALA A 95 1.41 12.19 10.41
N LEU A 96 2.66 12.55 10.09
CA LEU A 96 3.63 13.08 11.04
C LEU A 96 3.72 14.61 10.92
N ALA A 97 3.92 15.29 12.04
CA ALA A 97 4.12 16.75 12.05
C ALA A 97 5.41 17.19 11.32
N SER A 98 6.33 16.26 11.06
CA SER A 98 7.56 16.47 10.30
C SER A 98 7.41 16.27 8.78
N SER A 99 6.20 16.01 8.28
CA SER A 99 5.95 15.89 6.84
C SER A 99 6.21 17.22 6.10
N HIS A 100 6.02 17.22 4.78
CA HIS A 100 6.06 18.41 3.95
C HIS A 100 5.00 18.37 2.83
N PRO A 101 4.63 19.54 2.27
CA PRO A 101 3.77 19.61 1.09
C PRO A 101 4.43 18.94 -0.13
N LEU A 102 3.62 18.59 -1.14
CA LEU A 102 4.13 18.09 -2.42
C LEU A 102 4.90 19.17 -3.19
N SER A 103 4.37 20.39 -3.20
CA SER A 103 5.00 21.55 -3.82
C SER A 103 5.37 22.58 -2.76
N SER A 104 6.58 23.10 -2.86
CA SER A 104 7.12 24.17 -2.02
C SER A 104 7.51 25.38 -2.87
N LYS A 105 7.92 26.48 -2.24
CA LYS A 105 8.38 27.66 -3.01
C LYS A 105 9.78 27.37 -3.57
N GLU A 106 10.06 27.83 -4.80
CA GLU A 106 11.39 27.66 -5.43
C GLU A 106 12.54 28.12 -4.50
N VAL A 107 12.31 29.20 -3.73
CA VAL A 107 13.25 29.78 -2.75
C VAL A 107 13.58 28.84 -1.56
N ASP A 108 12.74 27.85 -1.27
CA ASP A 108 12.99 26.89 -0.20
C ASP A 108 13.96 25.77 -0.66
N VAL A 109 14.13 25.61 -1.97
CA VAL A 109 14.92 24.53 -2.59
C VAL A 109 16.09 25.12 -3.38
N LEU A 110 17.17 25.47 -2.68
CA LEU A 110 18.34 26.16 -3.26
C LEU A 110 19.61 25.33 -3.29
N LYS A 111 19.74 24.34 -2.39
CA LYS A 111 20.96 23.54 -2.22
C LYS A 111 20.79 22.12 -2.75
N PRO A 112 21.86 21.45 -3.19
CA PRO A 112 21.81 20.05 -3.63
C PRO A 112 21.22 19.09 -2.59
N GLU A 113 21.45 19.35 -1.30
CA GLU A 113 20.90 18.54 -0.21
C GLU A 113 19.37 18.70 -0.13
N HIS A 114 18.86 19.93 -0.26
CA HIS A 114 17.42 20.18 -0.29
C HIS A 114 16.75 19.49 -1.49
N ILE A 115 17.43 19.45 -2.65
CA ILE A 115 16.93 18.74 -3.83
C ILE A 115 16.88 17.24 -3.55
N SER A 116 17.93 16.69 -2.94
CA SER A 116 18.02 15.26 -2.63
C SER A 116 16.98 14.83 -1.60
N GLU A 117 16.62 15.69 -0.66
CA GLU A 117 15.56 15.47 0.34
C GLU A 117 14.16 15.35 -0.27
N LEU A 118 13.92 15.85 -1.49
CA LEU A 118 12.65 15.72 -2.19
C LEU A 118 12.47 14.35 -2.86
N PHE A 119 13.52 13.53 -2.97
CA PHE A 119 13.43 12.17 -3.49
C PHE A 119 12.93 11.21 -2.40
N ASP A 120 11.69 11.42 -1.96
CA ASP A 120 11.10 10.79 -0.80
C ASP A 120 9.69 10.22 -1.07
N SER A 121 9.12 9.51 -0.10
CA SER A 121 7.78 8.93 -0.25
C SER A 121 6.66 9.95 -0.50
N ILE A 122 6.80 11.21 -0.07
CA ILE A 122 5.80 12.24 -0.35
C ILE A 122 5.78 12.53 -1.85
N THR A 123 6.93 12.84 -2.44
CA THR A 123 7.04 13.15 -3.88
C THR A 123 6.49 12.03 -4.77
N TYR A 124 6.87 10.78 -4.49
CA TYR A 124 6.46 9.62 -5.29
C TYR A 124 5.04 9.16 -4.95
N SER A 125 4.85 8.65 -3.74
CA SER A 125 3.63 7.92 -3.36
C SER A 125 2.44 8.86 -3.07
N LYS A 126 2.63 10.00 -2.40
CA LYS A 126 1.54 10.99 -2.21
C LYS A 126 1.22 11.70 -3.52
N GLY A 127 2.23 12.03 -4.32
CA GLY A 127 2.04 12.56 -5.67
C GLY A 127 1.14 11.65 -6.51
N ALA A 128 1.45 10.35 -6.53
CA ALA A 128 0.64 9.34 -7.21
C ALA A 128 -0.78 9.22 -6.62
N ALA A 129 -0.93 9.22 -5.31
CA ALA A 129 -2.23 9.12 -4.64
C ALA A 129 -3.15 10.31 -4.98
N VAL A 130 -2.61 11.52 -4.97
CA VAL A 130 -3.34 12.76 -5.30
C VAL A 130 -3.71 12.81 -6.78
N LEU A 131 -2.82 12.38 -7.68
CA LEU A 131 -3.12 12.28 -9.12
C LEU A 131 -4.14 11.18 -9.44
N ARG A 132 -4.09 10.04 -8.75
CA ARG A 132 -5.13 9.01 -8.84
C ARG A 132 -6.48 9.57 -8.39
N MET A 133 -6.55 10.21 -7.22
CA MET A 133 -7.78 10.84 -6.72
C MET A 133 -8.34 11.85 -7.73
N LEU A 134 -7.48 12.68 -8.31
CA LEU A 134 -7.84 13.62 -9.37
C LEU A 134 -8.45 12.90 -10.58
N SER A 135 -7.76 11.89 -11.10
CA SER A 135 -8.23 11.07 -12.22
C SER A 135 -9.56 10.38 -11.93
N GLU A 136 -9.84 10.00 -10.68
CA GLU A 136 -11.11 9.39 -10.28
C GLU A 136 -12.27 10.38 -10.38
N PHE A 137 -12.14 11.61 -9.84
CA PHE A 137 -13.27 12.56 -9.83
C PHE A 137 -13.46 13.33 -11.13
N ILE A 138 -12.45 13.40 -12.02
CA ILE A 138 -12.63 13.91 -13.39
C ILE A 138 -12.77 12.82 -14.44
N THR A 139 -12.62 11.54 -14.07
CA THR A 139 -12.52 10.37 -14.96
C THR A 139 -11.21 10.27 -15.75
N GLU A 140 -10.73 9.04 -15.94
CA GLU A 140 -9.49 8.72 -16.66
C GLU A 140 -9.49 9.27 -18.10
N THR A 141 -10.65 9.30 -18.76
CA THR A 141 -10.78 9.81 -20.13
C THR A 141 -10.54 11.32 -20.21
N VAL A 142 -11.08 12.10 -19.28
CA VAL A 142 -10.88 13.57 -19.26
C VAL A 142 -9.47 13.90 -18.80
N PHE A 143 -8.98 13.16 -17.79
CA PHE A 143 -7.60 13.25 -17.33
C PHE A 143 -6.61 13.05 -18.48
N SER A 144 -6.75 11.94 -19.23
CA SER A 144 -5.92 11.64 -20.41
C SER A 144 -5.99 12.74 -21.49
N LYS A 145 -7.18 13.28 -21.79
CA LYS A 145 -7.33 14.39 -22.74
C LYS A 145 -6.59 15.65 -22.31
N GLY A 146 -6.71 16.04 -21.03
CA GLY A 146 -6.00 17.20 -20.51
C GLY A 146 -4.49 17.01 -20.58
N LEU A 147 -3.99 15.84 -20.18
CA LEU A 147 -2.58 15.49 -20.28
C LEU A 147 -2.04 15.52 -21.70
N HIS A 148 -2.81 15.02 -22.68
CA HIS A 148 -2.42 15.09 -24.08
C HIS A 148 -2.20 16.55 -24.52
N THR A 149 -3.14 17.45 -24.21
CA THR A 149 -3.00 18.86 -24.57
C THR A 149 -1.84 19.54 -23.84
N TYR A 150 -1.59 19.18 -22.59
CA TYR A 150 -0.45 19.67 -21.81
C TYR A 150 0.88 19.25 -22.44
N LEU A 151 1.03 17.96 -22.79
CA LEU A 151 2.24 17.46 -23.43
C LEU A 151 2.47 18.10 -24.80
N GLU A 152 1.42 18.31 -25.60
CA GLU A 152 1.54 18.96 -26.92
C GLU A 152 1.93 20.44 -26.84
N GLU A 153 1.41 21.18 -25.85
CA GLU A 153 1.74 22.60 -25.65
C GLU A 153 3.18 22.78 -25.16
N PHE A 154 3.63 21.93 -24.23
CA PHE A 154 4.90 22.12 -23.52
C PHE A 154 6.04 21.19 -23.95
N LYS A 155 5.87 20.38 -25.00
CA LYS A 155 6.94 19.51 -25.50
C LYS A 155 8.24 20.26 -25.73
N TYR A 156 9.33 19.68 -25.24
CA TYR A 156 10.69 20.24 -25.24
C TYR A 156 10.85 21.51 -24.41
N ASN A 157 9.98 21.74 -23.42
CA ASN A 157 10.01 22.92 -22.56
C ASN A 157 9.72 22.56 -21.09
N ASN A 158 9.81 23.58 -20.24
CA ASN A 158 9.58 23.48 -18.81
C ASN A 158 8.17 23.96 -18.41
N THR A 159 7.67 23.43 -17.29
CA THR A 159 6.32 23.70 -16.75
C THR A 159 6.31 23.82 -15.23
N VAL A 160 5.26 24.43 -14.70
CA VAL A 160 4.91 24.40 -13.28
C VAL A 160 3.53 23.73 -13.09
N TYR A 161 3.15 23.37 -11.87
CA TYR A 161 1.91 22.62 -11.65
C TYR A 161 0.64 23.37 -12.10
N THR A 162 0.65 24.70 -12.10
CA THR A 162 -0.49 25.51 -12.58
C THR A 162 -0.75 25.33 -14.07
N ASP A 163 0.28 25.01 -14.86
CA ASP A 163 0.14 24.71 -16.28
C ASP A 163 -0.66 23.41 -16.48
N LEU A 164 -0.34 22.36 -15.69
CA LEU A 164 -1.10 21.11 -15.69
C LEU A 164 -2.57 21.33 -15.31
N TRP A 165 -2.83 22.15 -14.26
CA TRP A 165 -4.19 22.48 -13.84
C TRP A 165 -4.98 23.20 -14.92
N LYS A 166 -4.38 24.14 -15.65
CA LYS A 166 -5.01 24.84 -16.77
C LYS A 166 -5.50 23.86 -17.83
N HIS A 167 -4.65 22.93 -18.26
CA HIS A 167 -5.01 21.94 -19.29
C HIS A 167 -6.08 20.95 -18.83
N LEU A 168 -6.00 20.47 -17.58
CA LEU A 168 -7.02 19.58 -17.04
C LEU A 168 -8.35 20.31 -16.83
N GLN A 169 -8.34 21.58 -16.41
CA GLN A 169 -9.55 22.40 -16.33
C GLN A 169 -10.17 22.62 -17.71
N MET A 170 -9.38 22.87 -18.76
CA MET A 170 -9.88 22.96 -20.13
C MET A 170 -10.55 21.67 -20.59
N ALA A 171 -9.96 20.51 -20.26
CA ALA A 171 -10.56 19.22 -20.57
C ALA A 171 -11.89 19.02 -19.84
N VAL A 172 -11.97 19.36 -18.55
CA VAL A 172 -13.21 19.31 -17.75
C VAL A 172 -14.29 20.22 -18.33
N ASN A 173 -13.95 21.45 -18.72
CA ASN A 173 -14.89 22.42 -19.29
C ASN A 173 -15.56 21.94 -20.60
N ASN A 174 -14.95 20.98 -21.29
CA ASN A 174 -15.49 20.36 -22.51
C ASN A 174 -16.36 19.13 -22.22
N THR A 175 -16.79 18.93 -20.98
CA THR A 175 -17.62 17.81 -20.53
C THR A 175 -18.73 18.26 -19.59
N ASP A 176 -19.64 17.34 -19.26
CA ASP A 176 -20.72 17.59 -18.29
C ASP A 176 -20.28 17.45 -16.82
N ILE A 177 -18.99 17.22 -16.54
CA ILE A 177 -18.46 17.07 -15.18
C ILE A 177 -18.52 18.42 -14.47
N LYS A 178 -19.27 18.47 -13.36
CA LYS A 178 -19.40 19.66 -12.52
C LYS A 178 -18.52 19.55 -11.29
N LEU A 179 -17.45 20.33 -11.27
CA LEU A 179 -16.62 20.51 -10.08
C LEU A 179 -17.20 21.59 -9.17
N PRO A 180 -17.11 21.46 -7.83
CA PRO A 180 -17.63 22.45 -6.90
C PRO A 180 -16.85 23.77 -6.91
N ARG A 181 -15.60 23.74 -7.37
CA ARG A 181 -14.65 24.86 -7.47
C ARG A 181 -13.72 24.60 -8.67
N PRO A 182 -13.00 25.63 -9.16
CA PRO A 182 -11.97 25.43 -10.17
C PRO A 182 -10.93 24.41 -9.70
N LEU A 183 -10.40 23.64 -10.65
CA LEU A 183 -9.51 22.51 -10.39
C LEU A 183 -8.28 22.92 -9.59
N GLU A 184 -7.65 24.03 -9.99
CA GLU A 184 -6.52 24.62 -9.27
C GLU A 184 -6.84 24.88 -7.80
N VAL A 185 -8.02 25.43 -7.50
CA VAL A 185 -8.43 25.74 -6.12
C VAL A 185 -8.61 24.45 -5.30
N ILE A 186 -9.13 23.38 -5.92
CA ILE A 186 -9.25 22.07 -5.28
C ILE A 186 -7.85 21.47 -5.04
N MET A 187 -7.03 21.39 -6.08
CA MET A 187 -5.75 20.67 -6.03
C MET A 187 -4.69 21.40 -5.22
N ASN A 188 -4.70 22.73 -5.16
CA ASN A 188 -3.78 23.50 -4.32
C ASN A 188 -3.89 23.10 -2.84
N ARG A 189 -5.10 22.73 -2.38
CA ARG A 189 -5.33 22.20 -1.02
C ARG A 189 -4.62 20.87 -0.77
N TRP A 190 -4.36 20.09 -1.82
CA TRP A 190 -3.71 18.78 -1.73
C TRP A 190 -2.19 18.83 -1.93
N ILE A 191 -1.68 19.87 -2.60
CA ILE A 191 -0.26 19.96 -2.95
C ILE A 191 0.54 21.01 -2.15
N LEU A 192 -0.08 22.10 -1.70
CA LEU A 192 0.63 23.23 -1.04
C LEU A 192 0.63 23.15 0.50
N GLN A 193 -0.05 22.16 1.08
CA GLN A 193 0.04 21.86 2.51
C GLN A 193 0.36 20.37 2.71
N MET A 194 1.03 20.06 3.81
CA MET A 194 1.35 18.69 4.19
C MET A 194 0.14 17.98 4.79
N GLY A 195 0.25 16.65 4.91
CA GLY A 195 -0.78 15.84 5.53
C GLY A 195 -2.04 15.66 4.69
N PHE A 196 -3.05 15.10 5.35
CA PHE A 196 -4.36 14.76 4.79
C PHE A 196 -5.42 14.76 5.89
N PRO A 197 -6.72 14.85 5.55
CA PRO A 197 -7.77 14.85 6.55
C PRO A 197 -8.15 13.43 7.00
N VAL A 198 -8.62 13.32 8.23
CA VAL A 198 -9.61 12.32 8.63
C VAL A 198 -11.00 12.92 8.44
N VAL A 199 -11.87 12.21 7.74
CA VAL A 199 -13.28 12.53 7.58
C VAL A 199 -14.07 11.72 8.60
N THR A 200 -14.79 12.39 9.50
CA THR A 200 -15.68 11.73 10.48
C THR A 200 -17.12 11.91 10.06
N ILE A 201 -17.83 10.79 9.87
CA ILE A 201 -19.24 10.73 9.47
C ILE A 201 -20.07 10.25 10.66
N ASP A 202 -20.96 11.11 11.14
CA ASP A 202 -22.01 10.74 12.09
C ASP A 202 -23.26 10.31 11.31
N THR A 203 -23.51 9.01 11.28
CA THR A 203 -24.61 8.40 10.53
C THR A 203 -25.98 8.52 11.22
N GLN A 204 -26.05 9.07 12.43
CA GLN A 204 -27.31 9.37 13.11
C GLN A 204 -27.86 10.73 12.68
N THR A 205 -26.97 11.71 12.51
CA THR A 205 -27.33 13.10 12.15
C THR A 205 -27.07 13.43 10.69
N GLY A 206 -26.23 12.66 10.01
CA GLY A 206 -25.70 12.98 8.68
C GLY A 206 -24.60 14.03 8.71
N LYS A 207 -24.07 14.38 9.90
CA LYS A 207 -22.99 15.36 10.05
C LYS A 207 -21.68 14.77 9.56
N ILE A 208 -20.95 15.55 8.76
CA ILE A 208 -19.64 15.20 8.22
C ILE A 208 -18.67 16.28 8.68
N THR A 209 -17.49 15.87 9.15
CA THR A 209 -16.43 16.79 9.57
C THR A 209 -15.07 16.35 9.06
N GLN A 210 -14.16 17.29 8.86
CA GLN A 210 -12.76 17.02 8.57
C GLN A 210 -11.82 17.62 9.61
N LYS A 211 -10.69 16.96 9.82
CA LYS A 211 -9.57 17.44 10.62
C LYS A 211 -8.26 16.91 10.03
N HIS A 212 -7.19 17.69 10.08
CA HIS A 212 -5.83 17.20 9.82
C HIS A 212 -5.55 15.94 10.67
N PHE A 213 -5.29 14.82 10.00
CA PHE A 213 -4.98 13.57 10.67
C PHE A 213 -3.49 13.51 11.03
N LEU A 214 -3.21 13.33 12.31
CA LEU A 214 -1.87 13.06 12.83
C LEU A 214 -1.90 11.77 13.64
N LEU A 215 -0.85 10.95 13.52
CA LEU A 215 -0.69 9.75 14.34
C LEU A 215 -0.51 10.09 15.81
N ASP A 216 0.20 11.17 16.10
CA ASP A 216 0.27 11.76 17.43
C ASP A 216 -0.55 13.07 17.43
N PRO A 217 -1.75 13.08 18.04
CA PRO A 217 -2.62 14.25 18.04
C PRO A 217 -2.07 15.43 18.86
N ASP A 218 -1.07 15.18 19.71
CA ASP A 218 -0.46 16.16 20.61
C ASP A 218 0.83 16.79 20.00
N SER A 219 1.30 16.26 18.87
CA SER A 219 2.48 16.77 18.17
C SER A 219 2.26 18.20 17.65
N PRO A 220 3.17 19.15 17.96
CA PRO A 220 3.06 20.52 17.46
C PRO A 220 3.29 20.55 15.95
N VAL A 221 2.36 21.19 15.24
CA VAL A 221 2.48 21.42 13.79
C VAL A 221 3.06 22.81 13.57
N ASP A 222 4.39 22.90 13.46
CA ASP A 222 5.09 24.17 13.33
C ASP A 222 4.98 24.78 11.92
N ARG A 223 4.70 23.96 10.90
CA ARG A 223 4.54 24.42 9.52
C ARG A 223 3.15 25.07 9.35
N PRO A 224 3.05 26.38 9.09
CA PRO A 224 1.76 27.01 8.84
C PRO A 224 1.19 26.56 7.49
N SER A 225 -0.13 26.50 7.39
CA SER A 225 -0.85 26.29 6.14
C SER A 225 -1.71 27.52 5.84
N GLU A 226 -1.63 28.02 4.60
CA GLU A 226 -2.51 29.10 4.09
C GLU A 226 -3.99 28.68 4.05
N PHE A 227 -4.24 27.39 4.23
CA PHE A 227 -5.55 26.74 4.16
C PHE A 227 -6.04 26.24 5.51
N ASN A 228 -5.34 26.53 6.60
CA ASN A 228 -5.65 26.09 7.96
C ASN A 228 -5.81 24.56 8.10
N TYR A 229 -5.13 23.78 7.25
CA TYR A 229 -5.31 22.33 7.19
C TYR A 229 -6.76 21.90 6.97
N GLU A 230 -7.42 22.58 6.02
CA GLU A 230 -8.72 22.21 5.48
C GLU A 230 -8.58 21.88 4.00
N TRP A 231 -9.25 20.82 3.55
CA TRP A 231 -9.23 20.30 2.19
C TRP A 231 -10.62 20.35 1.56
N PHE A 232 -10.68 20.35 0.23
CA PHE A 232 -11.90 20.03 -0.49
C PHE A 232 -11.90 18.54 -0.81
N VAL A 233 -12.75 17.78 -0.12
CA VAL A 233 -12.68 16.32 -0.10
C VAL A 233 -13.76 15.69 -0.99
N PRO A 234 -13.38 14.95 -2.06
CA PRO A 234 -14.32 14.15 -2.84
C PRO A 234 -14.66 12.85 -2.08
N ILE A 235 -15.79 12.83 -1.40
CA ILE A 235 -16.26 11.69 -0.61
C ILE A 235 -17.13 10.79 -1.47
N SER A 236 -16.56 9.71 -1.97
CA SER A 236 -17.33 8.57 -2.48
C SER A 236 -17.86 7.74 -1.33
N TRP A 237 -19.11 7.29 -1.38
CA TRP A 237 -19.68 6.47 -0.31
C TRP A 237 -20.82 5.59 -0.83
N SER A 238 -21.12 4.53 -0.10
CA SER A 238 -22.29 3.70 -0.36
C SER A 238 -22.85 3.16 0.95
N LYS A 239 -24.18 3.01 0.99
CA LYS A 239 -24.79 2.07 1.94
C LYS A 239 -24.47 0.66 1.43
N THR A 240 -24.10 -0.25 2.31
CA THR A 240 -23.61 -1.58 1.91
C THR A 240 -24.65 -2.32 1.06
N GLY A 241 -24.28 -2.63 -0.20
CA GLY A 241 -25.17 -3.23 -1.21
C GLY A 241 -25.94 -2.22 -2.09
N GLY A 242 -25.80 -0.92 -1.84
CA GLY A 242 -26.35 0.17 -2.65
C GLY A 242 -25.36 0.72 -3.68
N ALA A 243 -25.84 1.65 -4.51
CA ALA A 243 -25.01 2.35 -5.48
C ALA A 243 -24.01 3.31 -4.80
N GLU A 244 -22.84 3.47 -5.42
CA GLU A 244 -21.87 4.50 -5.05
C GLU A 244 -22.45 5.90 -5.31
N GLN A 245 -22.28 6.79 -4.35
CA GLN A 245 -22.67 8.20 -4.39
C GLN A 245 -21.46 9.09 -4.11
N GLN A 246 -21.52 10.34 -4.56
CA GLN A 246 -20.46 11.33 -4.40
C GLN A 246 -20.97 12.52 -3.58
N HIS A 247 -20.18 12.97 -2.61
CA HIS A 247 -20.41 14.19 -1.85
C HIS A 247 -19.10 14.99 -1.76
N TRP A 248 -19.16 16.32 -1.87
CA TRP A 248 -18.00 17.19 -1.75
C TRP A 248 -18.03 17.95 -0.43
N LEU A 249 -17.10 17.65 0.46
CA LEU A 249 -16.92 18.40 1.70
C LEU A 249 -16.05 19.64 1.39
N LEU A 250 -16.69 20.81 1.31
CA LEU A 250 -16.06 22.09 0.93
C LEU A 250 -15.67 22.96 2.12
N GLU A 251 -16.21 22.66 3.29
CA GLU A 251 -15.94 23.36 4.54
C GLU A 251 -15.49 22.35 5.60
N LYS A 252 -15.11 22.85 6.77
CA LYS A 252 -14.68 22.00 7.89
C LYS A 252 -15.77 21.02 8.36
N GLU A 253 -17.02 21.42 8.22
CA GLU A 253 -18.19 20.61 8.53
C GLU A 253 -19.28 20.80 7.46
N ASP A 254 -20.09 19.77 7.25
CA ASP A 254 -21.28 19.80 6.38
C ASP A 254 -22.32 18.79 6.89
N MET A 255 -23.52 18.80 6.30
CA MET A 255 -24.58 17.83 6.57
C MET A 255 -25.07 17.17 5.28
N ASN A 256 -25.08 15.83 5.27
CA ASN A 256 -25.69 15.04 4.23
C ASN A 256 -26.72 14.07 4.80
N LYS A 257 -28.01 14.36 4.58
CA LYS A 257 -29.12 13.52 5.08
C LYS A 257 -29.16 12.13 4.45
N ASP A 258 -28.60 11.95 3.26
CA ASP A 258 -28.58 10.65 2.59
C ASP A 258 -27.62 9.67 3.30
N MET A 259 -26.65 10.18 4.06
CA MET A 259 -25.74 9.39 4.89
C MET A 259 -26.35 8.96 6.23
N ILE A 260 -27.59 9.37 6.53
CA ILE A 260 -28.31 8.87 7.71
C ILE A 260 -28.74 7.42 7.48
N LEU A 261 -28.42 6.54 8.42
CA LEU A 261 -28.70 5.11 8.31
C LEU A 261 -30.13 4.78 8.72
N GLY A 262 -30.80 3.98 7.87
CA GLY A 262 -32.04 3.29 8.20
C GLY A 262 -31.80 2.05 9.07
N THR A 263 -32.83 1.22 9.21
CA THR A 263 -32.72 -0.04 9.95
C THR A 263 -31.86 -1.05 9.19
N ASN A 264 -30.87 -1.67 9.84
CA ASN A 264 -29.95 -2.68 9.28
C ASN A 264 -29.05 -2.22 8.11
N GLU A 265 -28.92 -0.91 7.88
CA GLU A 265 -27.99 -0.36 6.88
C GLU A 265 -26.62 -0.09 7.51
N SER A 266 -25.53 -0.29 6.78
CA SER A 266 -24.20 0.22 7.15
C SER A 266 -23.67 1.10 6.03
N LEU A 267 -22.85 2.10 6.36
CA LEU A 267 -22.25 3.02 5.40
C LEU A 267 -20.75 2.79 5.33
N VAL A 268 -20.22 2.72 4.12
CA VAL A 268 -18.78 2.71 3.82
C VAL A 268 -18.49 3.94 2.97
N ALA A 269 -17.53 4.76 3.38
CA ALA A 269 -17.03 5.90 2.61
C ALA A 269 -15.59 5.68 2.15
N ASN A 270 -15.18 6.50 1.18
CA ASN A 270 -13.99 6.36 0.37
C ASN A 270 -13.96 5.01 -0.38
N ILE A 271 -14.99 4.75 -1.19
CA ILE A 271 -15.09 3.51 -1.99
C ILE A 271 -13.80 3.30 -2.79
N ASN A 272 -13.21 2.11 -2.67
CA ASN A 272 -11.92 1.71 -3.24
C ASN A 272 -10.74 2.63 -2.89
N MET A 273 -10.80 3.34 -1.76
CA MET A 273 -9.82 4.33 -1.33
C MET A 273 -9.44 5.31 -2.45
N LYS A 274 -10.43 5.76 -3.25
CA LYS A 274 -10.22 6.69 -4.37
C LYS A 274 -9.62 8.02 -3.90
N GLY A 275 -10.01 8.49 -2.73
CA GLY A 275 -9.50 9.72 -2.13
C GLY A 275 -8.36 9.51 -1.14
N PHE A 276 -7.51 10.53 -1.01
CA PHE A 276 -6.37 10.52 -0.10
C PHE A 276 -6.77 11.02 1.30
N TYR A 277 -7.62 10.28 1.99
CA TYR A 277 -8.07 10.59 3.34
C TYR A 277 -8.50 9.33 4.10
N ARG A 278 -8.54 9.41 5.43
CA ARG A 278 -9.05 8.34 6.31
C ARG A 278 -10.49 8.58 6.70
N VAL A 279 -11.22 7.53 7.02
CA VAL A 279 -12.62 7.64 7.44
C VAL A 279 -12.81 7.13 8.87
N ASN A 280 -13.47 7.96 9.69
CA ASN A 280 -14.00 7.55 10.97
C ASN A 280 -15.54 7.64 10.96
N TYR A 281 -16.17 6.81 11.76
CA TYR A 281 -17.63 6.76 11.90
C TYR A 281 -18.05 6.87 13.36
N ASP A 282 -19.33 7.16 13.59
CA ASP A 282 -19.93 6.96 14.91
C ASP A 282 -19.92 5.48 15.33
N SER A 283 -20.10 5.23 16.62
CA SER A 283 -19.99 3.88 17.19
C SER A 283 -21.03 2.91 16.62
N GLU A 284 -22.21 3.38 16.23
CA GLU A 284 -23.25 2.52 15.70
C GLU A 284 -22.86 2.00 14.31
N ASN A 285 -22.38 2.86 13.41
CA ASN A 285 -21.93 2.39 12.10
C ASN A 285 -20.71 1.46 12.21
N TRP A 286 -19.76 1.73 13.12
CA TRP A 286 -18.64 0.81 13.39
C TRP A 286 -19.14 -0.59 13.79
N GLU A 287 -20.10 -0.69 14.71
CA GLU A 287 -20.67 -1.98 15.11
C GLU A 287 -21.38 -2.69 13.94
N ARG A 288 -22.10 -1.94 13.10
CA ARG A 288 -22.77 -2.50 11.91
C ARG A 288 -21.76 -3.00 10.87
N LEU A 289 -20.66 -2.28 10.64
CA LEU A 289 -19.56 -2.73 9.77
C LEU A 289 -18.88 -4.00 10.31
N LEU A 290 -18.62 -4.07 11.62
CA LEU A 290 -18.05 -5.26 12.26
C LEU A 290 -18.98 -6.48 12.13
N ALA A 291 -20.29 -6.28 12.31
CA ALA A 291 -21.29 -7.31 12.10
C ALA A 291 -21.34 -7.76 10.62
N LYS A 292 -21.25 -6.82 9.68
CA LYS A 292 -21.24 -7.10 8.25
C LYS A 292 -20.01 -7.91 7.82
N LEU A 293 -18.81 -7.50 8.24
CA LEU A 293 -17.57 -8.25 8.02
C LEU A 293 -17.68 -9.69 8.57
N SER A 294 -18.27 -9.86 9.74
CA SER A 294 -18.38 -11.19 10.38
C SER A 294 -19.40 -12.10 9.68
N SER A 295 -20.47 -11.52 9.11
CA SER A 295 -21.59 -12.26 8.52
C SER A 295 -21.43 -12.49 7.01
N LYS A 296 -21.16 -11.43 6.25
CA LYS A 296 -21.06 -11.42 4.79
C LYS A 296 -20.10 -10.31 4.33
N HIS A 297 -18.81 -10.51 4.57
CA HIS A 297 -17.76 -9.53 4.25
C HIS A 297 -17.69 -9.19 2.76
N GLU A 298 -18.02 -10.12 1.88
CA GLU A 298 -18.00 -9.94 0.41
C GLU A 298 -18.92 -8.82 -0.09
N ASP A 299 -19.93 -8.40 0.70
CA ASP A 299 -20.77 -7.24 0.37
C ASP A 299 -20.00 -5.89 0.51
N ILE A 300 -18.80 -5.91 1.09
CA ILE A 300 -17.88 -4.78 1.18
C ILE A 300 -16.73 -5.03 0.17
N PRO A 301 -16.42 -4.08 -0.72
CA PRO A 301 -15.33 -4.22 -1.68
C PRO A 301 -14.00 -4.56 -1.00
N VAL A 302 -13.17 -5.38 -1.65
CA VAL A 302 -11.90 -5.89 -1.08
C VAL A 302 -10.98 -4.78 -0.58
N ILE A 303 -10.85 -3.68 -1.33
CA ILE A 303 -10.06 -2.52 -0.93
C ILE A 303 -10.66 -1.85 0.31
N ASN A 304 -11.98 -1.73 0.40
CA ASN A 304 -12.63 -1.15 1.57
C ASN A 304 -12.54 -2.05 2.81
N ARG A 305 -12.49 -3.39 2.64
CA ARG A 305 -12.20 -4.29 3.77
C ARG A 305 -10.81 -4.04 4.32
N ALA A 306 -9.82 -3.86 3.44
CA ALA A 306 -8.47 -3.44 3.84
C ALA A 306 -8.48 -2.05 4.49
N GLN A 307 -9.17 -1.07 3.90
CA GLN A 307 -9.31 0.27 4.45
C GLN A 307 -9.90 0.27 5.87
N ILE A 308 -10.98 -0.48 6.10
CA ILE A 308 -11.65 -0.55 7.41
C ILE A 308 -10.66 -1.02 8.49
N ILE A 309 -9.81 -2.00 8.16
CA ILE A 309 -8.74 -2.45 9.05
C ILE A 309 -7.72 -1.32 9.24
N ASP A 310 -7.16 -0.77 8.17
CA ASP A 310 -6.09 0.23 8.25
C ASP A 310 -6.53 1.50 9.00
N ASP A 311 -7.69 2.05 8.65
CA ASP A 311 -8.26 3.24 9.27
C ASP A 311 -8.51 2.98 10.75
N ALA A 312 -9.12 1.86 11.15
CA ALA A 312 -9.38 1.58 12.55
C ALA A 312 -8.09 1.52 13.39
N PHE A 313 -7.02 0.89 12.89
CA PHE A 313 -5.73 0.82 13.59
C PHE A 313 -5.05 2.19 13.69
N ASN A 314 -5.05 2.99 12.62
CA ASN A 314 -4.43 4.32 12.64
C ASN A 314 -5.25 5.34 13.45
N LEU A 315 -6.58 5.25 13.42
CA LEU A 315 -7.46 6.01 14.30
C LEU A 315 -7.25 5.64 15.77
N ALA A 316 -6.99 4.36 16.07
CA ALA A 316 -6.66 3.94 17.44
C ALA A 316 -5.30 4.49 17.90
N ARG A 317 -4.29 4.49 17.03
CA ARG A 317 -2.98 5.13 17.29
C ARG A 317 -3.15 6.63 17.57
N ALA A 318 -4.00 7.30 16.79
CA ALA A 318 -4.35 8.71 16.96
C ALA A 318 -5.32 9.00 18.12
N LYS A 319 -5.61 8.02 19.00
CA LYS A 319 -6.51 8.15 20.16
C LYS A 319 -7.95 8.56 19.80
N MET A 320 -8.40 8.32 18.56
CA MET A 320 -9.75 8.68 18.07
C MET A 320 -10.76 7.55 18.28
N VAL A 321 -10.30 6.31 18.27
CA VAL A 321 -11.11 5.11 18.60
C VAL A 321 -10.34 4.22 19.58
N ASN A 322 -11.03 3.30 20.24
CA ASN A 322 -10.38 2.37 21.15
C ASN A 322 -9.58 1.31 20.36
N THR A 323 -8.37 0.96 20.82
CA THR A 323 -7.58 -0.14 20.24
C THR A 323 -8.34 -1.46 20.16
N THR A 324 -9.26 -1.72 21.10
CA THR A 324 -10.12 -2.92 21.05
C THR A 324 -11.07 -2.91 19.85
N LEU A 325 -11.56 -1.76 19.40
CA LEU A 325 -12.35 -1.63 18.17
C LEU A 325 -11.49 -1.99 16.96
N ALA A 326 -10.27 -1.47 16.87
CA ALA A 326 -9.33 -1.82 15.82
C ALA A 326 -9.02 -3.32 15.77
N LEU A 327 -8.71 -3.94 16.92
CA LEU A 327 -8.49 -5.39 16.98
C LEU A 327 -9.72 -6.20 16.55
N ARG A 328 -10.93 -5.71 16.83
CA ARG A 328 -12.18 -6.38 16.43
C ARG A 328 -12.38 -6.41 14.91
N THR A 329 -11.81 -5.47 14.15
CA THR A 329 -11.89 -5.51 12.67
C THR A 329 -11.17 -6.73 12.09
N THR A 330 -10.23 -7.34 12.83
CA THR A 330 -9.49 -8.54 12.38
C THR A 330 -10.23 -9.87 12.66
N LYS A 331 -11.33 -9.86 13.42
CA LYS A 331 -12.02 -11.09 13.87
C LYS A 331 -12.58 -11.92 12.72
N TYR A 332 -12.98 -11.28 11.63
CA TYR A 332 -13.56 -11.98 10.48
C TYR A 332 -12.52 -12.65 9.58
N LEU A 333 -11.22 -12.35 9.73
CA LEU A 333 -10.15 -12.80 8.82
C LEU A 333 -10.08 -14.32 8.65
N HIS A 334 -10.53 -15.11 9.62
CA HIS A 334 -10.67 -16.57 9.48
C HIS A 334 -11.61 -17.02 8.33
N LYS A 335 -12.36 -16.09 7.72
CA LYS A 335 -13.21 -16.31 6.53
C LYS A 335 -12.69 -15.59 5.28
N GLU A 336 -11.68 -14.73 5.43
CA GLU A 336 -11.14 -13.91 4.34
C GLU A 336 -10.14 -14.71 3.54
N VAL A 337 -10.22 -14.61 2.21
CA VAL A 337 -9.29 -15.29 1.28
C VAL A 337 -8.58 -14.31 0.34
N ASP A 338 -8.98 -13.03 0.32
CA ASP A 338 -8.34 -12.03 -0.51
C ASP A 338 -7.07 -11.46 0.14
N TYR A 339 -6.10 -11.10 -0.71
CA TYR A 339 -4.78 -10.62 -0.30
C TYR A 339 -4.80 -9.30 0.49
N MET A 340 -5.50 -8.27 -0.01
CA MET A 340 -5.34 -6.91 0.52
C MET A 340 -5.75 -6.79 2.00
N PRO A 341 -6.88 -7.36 2.46
CA PRO A 341 -7.26 -7.28 3.87
C PRO A 341 -6.29 -8.03 4.78
N TRP A 342 -5.78 -9.20 4.34
CA TRP A 342 -4.76 -9.96 5.06
C TRP A 342 -3.42 -9.20 5.17
N ASN A 343 -2.98 -8.61 4.07
CA ASN A 343 -1.76 -7.81 4.03
C ASN A 343 -1.85 -6.61 4.97
N THR A 344 -2.95 -5.87 4.91
CA THR A 344 -3.19 -4.70 5.76
C THR A 344 -3.32 -5.07 7.24
N ALA A 345 -3.98 -6.18 7.57
CA ALA A 345 -4.04 -6.67 8.94
C ALA A 345 -2.65 -7.02 9.48
N THR A 346 -1.85 -7.74 8.69
CA THR A 346 -0.48 -8.13 9.05
C THR A 346 0.38 -6.89 9.31
N ARG A 347 0.42 -5.96 8.35
CA ARG A 347 1.16 -4.69 8.46
C ARG A 347 0.80 -3.88 9.70
N ASN A 348 -0.48 -3.83 10.08
CA ASN A 348 -0.90 -3.10 11.28
C ASN A 348 -0.58 -3.84 12.59
N LEU A 349 -0.59 -5.17 12.56
CA LEU A 349 -0.23 -6.04 13.69
C LEU A 349 1.29 -6.19 13.89
N ASP A 350 2.11 -5.91 12.88
CA ASP A 350 3.58 -5.98 12.98
C ASP A 350 4.12 -5.13 14.14
N TYR A 351 3.56 -3.95 14.37
CA TYR A 351 3.92 -3.12 15.53
C TYR A 351 3.56 -3.81 16.86
N PHE A 352 2.42 -4.49 16.93
CA PHE A 352 2.04 -5.24 18.13
C PHE A 352 3.00 -6.42 18.35
N PHE A 353 3.39 -7.13 17.29
CA PHE A 353 4.40 -8.17 17.40
C PHE A 353 5.73 -7.61 17.90
N LEU A 354 6.21 -6.51 17.30
CA LEU A 354 7.46 -5.86 17.69
C LEU A 354 7.47 -5.42 19.17
N MET A 355 6.34 -4.91 19.67
CA MET A 355 6.22 -4.45 21.06
C MET A 355 6.01 -5.59 22.05
N PHE A 356 5.33 -6.66 21.65
CA PHE A 356 4.85 -7.68 22.58
C PHE A 356 5.53 -9.05 22.44
N ASP A 357 6.41 -9.29 21.47
CA ASP A 357 7.08 -10.58 21.20
C ASP A 357 7.83 -11.20 22.40
N ARG A 358 8.22 -10.37 23.37
CA ARG A 358 8.93 -10.76 24.59
C ARG A 358 8.13 -10.50 25.87
N SER A 359 6.80 -10.43 25.74
CA SER A 359 5.88 -10.17 26.85
C SER A 359 4.86 -11.30 27.03
N GLU A 360 4.10 -11.26 28.14
CA GLU A 360 3.00 -12.19 28.41
C GLU A 360 1.87 -12.14 27.37
N VAL A 361 1.77 -11.04 26.60
CA VAL A 361 0.78 -10.87 25.54
C VAL A 361 1.09 -11.73 24.31
N TYR A 362 2.35 -12.14 24.11
CA TYR A 362 2.77 -12.86 22.90
C TYR A 362 2.05 -14.19 22.72
N GLY A 363 1.92 -15.00 23.78
CA GLY A 363 1.26 -16.30 23.72
C GLY A 363 -0.19 -16.21 23.25
N PRO A 364 -1.04 -15.39 23.91
CA PRO A 364 -2.41 -15.11 23.46
C PRO A 364 -2.47 -14.54 22.04
N MET A 365 -1.55 -13.64 21.67
CA MET A 365 -1.49 -13.06 20.32
C MET A 365 -1.20 -14.13 19.27
N GLN A 366 -0.19 -14.99 19.49
CA GLN A 366 0.11 -16.12 18.60
C GLN A 366 -1.09 -17.08 18.49
N ALA A 367 -1.75 -17.41 19.61
CA ALA A 367 -2.92 -18.28 19.59
C ALA A 367 -4.09 -17.69 18.80
N TYR A 368 -4.32 -16.37 18.92
CA TYR A 368 -5.32 -15.67 18.14
C TYR A 368 -4.99 -15.69 16.64
N ILE A 369 -3.80 -15.25 16.25
CA ILE A 369 -3.41 -15.18 14.83
C ILE A 369 -3.37 -16.57 14.21
N LYS A 370 -2.89 -17.59 14.95
CA LYS A 370 -2.97 -18.99 14.53
C LYS A 370 -4.41 -19.40 14.19
N LYS A 371 -5.38 -19.07 15.04
CA LYS A 371 -6.80 -19.35 14.79
C LYS A 371 -7.30 -18.62 13.54
N GLN A 372 -6.89 -17.38 13.33
CA GLN A 372 -7.31 -16.60 12.16
C GLN A 372 -6.71 -17.15 10.86
N VAL A 373 -5.42 -17.51 10.82
CA VAL A 373 -4.72 -17.88 9.59
C VAL A 373 -4.90 -19.35 9.19
N THR A 374 -5.21 -20.25 10.14
CA THR A 374 -5.33 -21.69 9.84
C THR A 374 -6.29 -21.97 8.67
N PRO A 375 -7.51 -21.39 8.62
CA PRO A 375 -8.40 -21.58 7.47
C PRO A 375 -7.84 -21.09 6.13
N LEU A 376 -7.05 -20.00 6.15
CA LEU A 376 -6.37 -19.51 4.94
C LEU A 376 -5.27 -20.47 4.49
N PHE A 377 -4.50 -21.02 5.44
CA PHE A 377 -3.50 -22.05 5.15
C PHE A 377 -4.14 -23.29 4.52
N ASP A 378 -5.23 -23.79 5.12
CA ASP A 378 -5.99 -24.95 4.61
C ASP A 378 -6.61 -24.65 3.23
N HIS A 379 -7.10 -23.43 3.01
CA HIS A 379 -7.60 -22.97 1.71
C HIS A 379 -6.52 -23.08 0.63
N PHE A 380 -5.30 -22.61 0.90
CA PHE A 380 -4.20 -22.70 -0.05
C PHE A 380 -3.70 -24.12 -0.23
N GLU A 381 -3.72 -24.97 0.79
CA GLU A 381 -3.42 -26.41 0.65
C GLU A 381 -4.35 -27.05 -0.40
N VAL A 382 -5.66 -26.77 -0.34
CA VAL A 382 -6.64 -27.28 -1.31
C VAL A 382 -6.43 -26.65 -2.69
N LEU A 383 -6.35 -25.31 -2.76
CA LEU A 383 -6.24 -24.57 -4.03
C LEU A 383 -5.00 -25.00 -4.84
N THR A 384 -3.91 -25.30 -4.14
CA THR A 384 -2.62 -25.67 -4.74
C THR A 384 -2.40 -27.16 -4.90
N LEU A 385 -3.44 -27.99 -4.69
CA LEU A 385 -3.38 -29.44 -4.73
C LEU A 385 -2.25 -29.98 -3.86
N ASN A 386 -2.33 -29.69 -2.57
CA ASN A 386 -1.32 -30.00 -1.57
C ASN A 386 0.04 -29.38 -1.91
N TRP A 387 0.04 -28.07 -2.20
CA TRP A 387 1.25 -27.25 -2.42
C TRP A 387 2.09 -27.64 -3.64
N THR A 388 1.52 -28.41 -4.57
CA THR A 388 2.20 -28.87 -5.79
C THR A 388 2.05 -27.89 -6.96
N LYS A 389 1.10 -26.97 -6.88
CA LYS A 389 0.83 -25.94 -7.91
C LYS A 389 0.96 -24.53 -7.35
N ILE A 390 1.33 -23.60 -8.22
CA ILE A 390 1.31 -22.17 -7.92
C ILE A 390 -0.11 -21.65 -8.21
N PRO A 391 -0.71 -20.82 -7.34
CA PRO A 391 -1.98 -20.17 -7.63
C PRO A 391 -1.95 -19.36 -8.93
N GLU A 392 -3.01 -19.42 -9.74
CA GLU A 392 -3.07 -18.73 -11.02
C GLU A 392 -3.18 -17.21 -10.86
N LYS A 393 -3.98 -16.73 -9.90
CA LYS A 393 -4.16 -15.29 -9.67
C LYS A 393 -2.93 -14.69 -9.01
N HIS A 394 -2.51 -13.53 -9.51
CA HIS A 394 -1.36 -12.77 -9.01
C HIS A 394 -1.44 -12.49 -7.50
N THR A 395 -2.58 -12.00 -7.04
CA THR A 395 -2.84 -11.71 -5.62
C THR A 395 -2.90 -12.96 -4.75
N ASP A 396 -3.37 -14.10 -5.29
CA ASP A 396 -3.43 -15.35 -4.55
C ASP A 396 -2.02 -15.88 -4.27
N GLN A 397 -1.07 -15.65 -5.18
CA GLN A 397 0.34 -15.98 -4.94
C GLN A 397 0.93 -15.17 -3.77
N TYR A 398 0.60 -13.88 -3.65
CA TYR A 398 0.99 -13.09 -2.48
C TYR A 398 0.30 -13.58 -1.20
N ASN A 399 -1.00 -13.86 -1.28
CA ASN A 399 -1.73 -14.28 -0.09
C ASN A 399 -1.32 -15.69 0.39
N GLN A 400 -0.87 -16.55 -0.53
CA GLN A 400 -0.23 -17.83 -0.18
C GLN A 400 1.03 -17.61 0.66
N VAL A 401 1.85 -16.61 0.32
CA VAL A 401 3.05 -16.25 1.09
C VAL A 401 2.64 -15.79 2.50
N ASN A 402 1.62 -14.93 2.62
CA ASN A 402 1.09 -14.48 3.91
C ASN A 402 0.57 -15.67 4.73
N ALA A 403 -0.20 -16.57 4.12
CA ALA A 403 -0.78 -17.74 4.77
C ALA A 403 0.30 -18.63 5.39
N ILE A 404 1.33 -19.00 4.61
CA ILE A 404 2.43 -19.85 5.09
C ILE A 404 3.26 -19.10 6.14
N SER A 405 3.61 -17.84 5.91
CA SER A 405 4.45 -17.05 6.82
C SER A 405 3.82 -16.92 8.21
N LEU A 406 2.55 -16.52 8.25
CA LEU A 406 1.79 -16.40 9.50
C LEU A 406 1.50 -17.75 10.15
N ALA A 407 1.17 -18.79 9.37
CA ALA A 407 0.92 -20.12 9.90
C ALA A 407 2.17 -20.71 10.56
N CYS A 408 3.34 -20.61 9.93
CA CYS A 408 4.59 -21.13 10.45
C CYS A 408 5.07 -20.32 11.67
N SER A 409 5.06 -18.99 11.60
CA SER A 409 5.48 -18.11 12.71
C SER A 409 4.60 -18.24 13.96
N THR A 410 3.33 -18.61 13.81
CA THR A 410 2.40 -18.85 14.93
C THR A 410 2.32 -20.33 15.36
N GLY A 411 3.09 -21.22 14.74
CA GLY A 411 3.22 -22.61 15.15
C GLY A 411 2.08 -23.52 14.71
N VAL A 412 1.51 -23.32 13.52
CA VAL A 412 0.69 -24.34 12.84
C VAL A 412 1.58 -25.55 12.51
N LYS A 413 1.27 -26.71 13.09
CA LYS A 413 2.12 -27.91 12.99
C LYS A 413 2.31 -28.38 11.55
N ALA A 414 1.26 -28.33 10.74
CA ALA A 414 1.31 -28.70 9.32
C ALA A 414 2.26 -27.79 8.54
N CYS A 415 2.25 -26.48 8.79
CA CYS A 415 3.16 -25.54 8.15
C CYS A 415 4.63 -25.85 8.48
N ASN A 416 4.95 -26.08 9.76
CA ASN A 416 6.32 -26.41 10.15
C ASN A 416 6.81 -27.72 9.51
N ALA A 417 5.96 -28.76 9.46
CA ALA A 417 6.28 -30.02 8.80
C ALA A 417 6.50 -29.82 7.29
N LEU A 418 5.66 -29.01 6.65
CA LEU A 418 5.77 -28.67 5.23
C LEU A 418 7.09 -27.96 4.92
N THR A 419 7.41 -26.87 5.62
CA THR A 419 8.60 -26.06 5.32
C THR A 419 9.89 -26.79 5.65
N THR A 420 9.92 -27.57 6.75
CA THR A 420 11.09 -28.39 7.09
C THR A 420 11.26 -29.57 6.13
N GLY A 421 10.17 -30.19 5.68
CA GLY A 421 10.19 -31.25 4.67
C GLY A 421 10.79 -30.78 3.35
N TRP A 422 10.27 -29.67 2.79
CA TRP A 422 10.81 -29.10 1.55
C TRP A 422 12.28 -28.69 1.65
N PHE A 423 12.67 -28.09 2.77
CA PHE A 423 14.07 -27.71 2.99
C PHE A 423 14.98 -28.93 3.08
N GLU A 424 14.52 -30.02 3.71
CA GLU A 424 15.27 -31.28 3.78
C GLU A 424 15.36 -31.96 2.40
N GLU A 425 14.30 -31.96 1.59
CA GLU A 425 14.33 -32.42 0.20
C GLU A 425 15.37 -31.65 -0.62
N TRP A 426 15.37 -30.31 -0.52
CA TRP A 426 16.37 -29.49 -1.18
C TRP A 426 17.80 -29.78 -0.68
N ARG A 427 17.99 -29.99 0.63
CA ARG A 427 19.29 -30.36 1.21
C ARG A 427 19.79 -31.71 0.70
N GLN A 428 18.91 -32.66 0.43
CA GLN A 428 19.25 -33.96 -0.14
C GLN A 428 19.59 -33.87 -1.63
N ASN A 429 19.05 -32.88 -2.34
CA ASN A 429 19.36 -32.60 -3.75
C ASN A 429 19.69 -31.12 -3.99
N PRO A 430 20.88 -30.63 -3.55
CA PRO A 430 21.19 -29.19 -3.57
C PRO A 430 21.16 -28.56 -4.96
N ALA A 431 21.40 -29.37 -6.01
CA ALA A 431 21.40 -28.92 -7.40
C ALA A 431 19.99 -28.66 -7.96
N ASN A 432 18.94 -29.22 -7.35
CA ASN A 432 17.57 -29.08 -7.81
C ASN A 432 16.66 -28.61 -6.67
N ASN A 433 16.55 -27.30 -6.51
CA ASN A 433 15.65 -26.68 -5.56
C ASN A 433 14.24 -26.57 -6.13
N THR A 434 13.32 -27.37 -5.61
CA THR A 434 11.91 -27.40 -6.02
C THR A 434 11.03 -26.41 -5.27
N ILE A 435 11.56 -25.70 -4.28
CA ILE A 435 10.81 -24.69 -3.52
C ILE A 435 10.48 -23.53 -4.45
N SER A 436 9.18 -23.26 -4.62
CA SER A 436 8.69 -22.15 -5.44
C SER A 436 9.40 -20.85 -5.06
N PRO A 437 9.88 -20.06 -6.03
CA PRO A 437 10.52 -18.76 -5.81
C PRO A 437 9.77 -17.80 -4.88
N ASN A 438 8.43 -17.88 -4.86
CA ASN A 438 7.54 -17.10 -3.99
C ASN A 438 7.70 -17.48 -2.53
N LEU A 439 7.91 -18.76 -2.26
CA LEU A 439 7.89 -19.34 -0.92
C LEU A 439 9.28 -19.42 -0.29
N LYS A 440 10.35 -19.29 -1.08
CA LYS A 440 11.73 -19.45 -0.63
C LYS A 440 12.06 -18.69 0.65
N SER A 441 11.78 -17.38 0.72
CA SER A 441 12.08 -16.58 1.92
C SER A 441 11.44 -17.17 3.18
N THR A 442 10.15 -17.49 3.09
CA THR A 442 9.37 -18.06 4.19
C THR A 442 9.82 -19.46 4.56
N VAL A 443 10.04 -20.33 3.57
CA VAL A 443 10.43 -21.73 3.77
C VAL A 443 11.82 -21.80 4.37
N TYR A 444 12.79 -21.06 3.83
CA TYR A 444 14.16 -21.03 4.34
C TYR A 444 14.19 -20.52 5.78
N CYS A 445 13.54 -19.38 6.04
CA CYS A 445 13.49 -18.79 7.37
C CYS A 445 12.83 -19.74 8.38
N SER A 446 11.68 -20.31 8.04
CA SER A 446 10.95 -21.23 8.92
C SER A 446 11.74 -22.53 9.19
N ALA A 447 12.37 -23.09 8.17
CA ALA A 447 13.18 -24.31 8.31
C ALA A 447 14.44 -24.07 9.18
N ILE A 448 15.14 -22.95 8.98
CA ILE A 448 16.31 -22.58 9.79
C ILE A 448 15.90 -22.25 11.23
N ALA A 449 14.74 -21.61 11.43
CA ALA A 449 14.20 -21.32 12.76
C ALA A 449 13.78 -22.58 13.54
N ALA A 450 13.39 -23.65 12.83
CA ALA A 450 13.03 -24.94 13.40
C ALA A 450 14.22 -25.91 13.55
N GLY A 451 15.25 -25.74 12.72
CA GLY A 451 16.46 -26.55 12.71
C GLY A 451 17.57 -26.01 13.62
N GLY A 452 18.82 -26.33 13.26
CA GLY A 452 20.00 -25.87 13.98
C GLY A 452 21.19 -25.66 13.05
N ARG A 453 22.39 -26.01 13.53
CA ARG A 453 23.64 -25.82 12.78
C ARG A 453 23.61 -26.46 11.39
N ARG A 454 22.99 -27.63 11.25
CA ARG A 454 22.98 -28.39 9.99
C ARG A 454 22.27 -27.64 8.88
N GLU A 455 21.08 -27.12 9.16
CA GLU A 455 20.28 -26.34 8.22
C GLU A 455 20.96 -24.99 7.92
N TRP A 456 21.51 -24.36 8.96
CA TRP A 456 22.22 -23.08 8.84
C TRP A 456 23.49 -23.18 7.98
N ASP A 457 24.37 -24.16 8.24
CA ASP A 457 25.62 -24.36 7.48
C ASP A 457 25.32 -24.69 6.00
N PHE A 458 24.23 -25.41 5.73
CA PHE A 458 23.77 -25.66 4.36
C PHE A 458 23.34 -24.36 3.67
N ALA A 459 22.43 -23.58 4.27
CA ALA A 459 21.99 -22.31 3.71
C ALA A 459 23.15 -21.33 3.50
N TRP A 460 24.12 -21.29 4.43
CA TRP A 460 25.34 -20.49 4.29
C TRP A 460 26.19 -20.92 3.09
N SER A 461 26.32 -22.23 2.84
CA SER A 461 27.03 -22.73 1.66
C SER A 461 26.33 -22.35 0.36
N MET A 462 25.00 -22.40 0.32
CA MET A 462 24.20 -21.99 -0.83
C MET A 462 24.31 -20.47 -1.05
N TYR A 463 24.33 -19.66 0.01
CA TYR A 463 24.51 -18.21 -0.06
C TYR A 463 25.85 -17.85 -0.72
N LYS A 464 26.96 -18.45 -0.26
CA LYS A 464 28.30 -18.17 -0.82
C LYS A 464 28.44 -18.57 -2.29
N ASN A 465 27.66 -19.56 -2.73
CA ASN A 465 27.70 -20.06 -4.11
C ASN A 465 26.61 -19.43 -4.99
N ALA A 466 25.76 -18.56 -4.45
CA ALA A 466 24.68 -17.95 -5.20
C ALA A 466 25.24 -16.95 -6.22
N THR A 467 24.92 -17.17 -7.50
CA THR A 467 25.26 -16.26 -8.60
C THR A 467 24.18 -15.22 -8.87
N ILE A 468 22.99 -15.41 -8.30
CA ILE A 468 21.82 -14.55 -8.52
C ILE A 468 21.55 -13.77 -7.23
N ALA A 469 21.61 -12.44 -7.34
CA ALA A 469 21.52 -11.53 -6.19
C ALA A 469 20.23 -11.70 -5.37
N SER A 470 19.09 -11.90 -6.03
CA SER A 470 17.80 -12.11 -5.36
C SER A 470 17.76 -13.39 -4.53
N GLU A 471 18.41 -14.47 -4.98
CA GLU A 471 18.53 -15.72 -4.20
C GLU A 471 19.46 -15.52 -3.00
N ALA A 472 20.59 -14.84 -3.20
CA ALA A 472 21.55 -14.54 -2.13
C ALA A 472 20.89 -13.74 -1.00
N GLN A 473 20.09 -12.72 -1.34
CA GLN A 473 19.36 -11.91 -0.36
C GLN A 473 18.36 -12.75 0.45
N LYS A 474 17.60 -13.65 -0.18
CA LYS A 474 16.65 -14.55 0.52
C LYS A 474 17.37 -15.47 1.50
N LEU A 475 18.52 -16.02 1.12
CA LEU A 475 19.33 -16.88 1.99
C LEU A 475 19.95 -16.10 3.15
N MET A 476 20.49 -14.91 2.88
CA MET A 476 21.03 -14.02 3.90
C MET A 476 19.98 -13.68 4.96
N TYR A 477 18.77 -13.31 4.53
CA TYR A 477 17.64 -13.09 5.44
C TYR A 477 17.32 -14.35 6.26
N ALA A 478 17.21 -15.50 5.62
CA ALA A 478 16.83 -16.75 6.29
C ALA A 478 17.85 -17.19 7.37
N LEU A 479 19.15 -16.93 7.17
CA LEU A 479 20.19 -17.22 8.17
C LEU A 479 19.99 -16.44 9.47
N SER A 480 19.34 -15.27 9.41
CA SER A 480 18.99 -14.47 10.60
C SER A 480 17.80 -15.04 11.39
N CYS A 481 17.07 -16.01 10.84
CA CYS A 481 15.91 -16.61 11.50
C CYS A 481 16.25 -17.72 12.51
N THR A 482 17.52 -18.10 12.63
CA THR A 482 17.93 -19.13 13.60
C THR A 482 17.65 -18.69 15.04
N LYS A 483 17.23 -19.64 15.88
CA LYS A 483 16.96 -19.40 17.31
C LYS A 483 18.18 -19.63 18.19
N GLU A 484 19.30 -20.07 17.61
CA GLU A 484 20.55 -20.36 18.31
C GLU A 484 21.43 -19.10 18.40
N PRO A 485 21.64 -18.51 19.59
CA PRO A 485 22.35 -17.22 19.71
C PRO A 485 23.78 -17.23 19.14
N TRP A 486 24.48 -18.36 19.23
CA TRP A 486 25.85 -18.47 18.72
C TRP A 486 25.92 -18.50 17.17
N LEU A 487 24.88 -18.98 16.49
CA LEU A 487 24.77 -18.91 15.02
C LEU A 487 24.45 -17.49 14.57
N LEU A 488 23.61 -16.76 15.30
CA LEU A 488 23.36 -15.34 15.04
C LEU A 488 24.64 -14.50 15.16
N ASN A 489 25.40 -14.69 16.23
CA ASN A 489 26.69 -14.02 16.41
C ASN A 489 27.68 -14.34 15.29
N ARG A 490 27.71 -15.60 14.83
CA ARG A 490 28.51 -16.00 13.68
C ARG A 490 28.05 -15.32 12.40
N SER A 491 26.74 -15.16 12.18
CA SER A 491 26.19 -14.46 11.02
C SER A 491 26.66 -13.01 10.96
N VAL A 492 26.53 -12.28 12.07
CA VAL A 492 26.94 -10.86 12.19
C VAL A 492 28.43 -10.67 11.97
N ALA A 493 29.27 -11.64 12.34
CA ALA A 493 30.71 -11.57 12.11
C ALA A 493 31.12 -11.83 10.64
N LEU A 494 30.23 -12.42 9.83
CA LEU A 494 30.50 -12.82 8.45
C LEU A 494 29.86 -11.89 7.41
N THR A 495 28.89 -11.09 7.82
CA THR A 495 28.24 -10.01 7.06
C THR A 495 28.84 -8.68 7.43
#